data_AF-A0A1Y2CB67-F1
#
_entry.id   AF-A0A1Y2CB67-F1
#
_cell.length_a   1.000
_cell.length_b   1.000
_cell.length_c   1.000
_cell.angle_alpha   90.00
_cell.angle_beta   90.00
_cell.angle_gamma   90.00
#
_symmetry.space_group_name_H-M   'P 1'
#
loop_
_entity.id
_entity.type
_entity.pdbx_description
1 polymer ?
#
loop_
_entity_poly.entity_id
_entity_poly.type
_entity_poly.pdbx_seq_one_letter_code
_entity_poly.pdbx_strand_id
1 'polypeptide(L)'
;MTNHNYDVNNIDTIKSILIQIKDCYFENNRGLFHLLSSSIIFENCYFTKIEKNSYDTSRGALFHSGWSSENFIIVDIKDCIFENININSNTPLIHSEQIMLTINNTTFSNCYSDYGYLIDVNKHRYSDIVLKNIKVINSSSMFTGSYCRFTIEDSIFSNMSFKKSVPAISNSKYSIYTIKNTEFNNIYVGNSLFNEESTFIFSNVKLNNITTILNHFYILHIIM
;
A
#
# COMPACT_ATOMS: atom_id res chain seq x y z
N MET A 1 49.10 20.18 -8.68
CA MET A 1 47.81 19.75 -9.27
C MET A 1 47.80 18.24 -9.31
N THR A 2 47.32 17.60 -8.25
CA THR A 2 47.18 16.15 -8.13
C THR A 2 45.80 15.77 -8.64
N ASN A 3 45.78 14.96 -9.69
CA ASN A 3 44.58 14.50 -10.36
C ASN A 3 43.98 13.35 -9.52
N HIS A 4 42.88 13.60 -8.81
CA HIS A 4 42.10 12.55 -8.15
C HIS A 4 41.28 11.83 -9.22
N ASN A 5 41.86 10.79 -9.83
CA ASN A 5 41.08 9.76 -10.51
C ASN A 5 40.23 9.06 -9.45
N TYR A 6 38.95 9.39 -9.40
CA TYR A 6 37.94 8.56 -8.76
C TYR A 6 37.88 7.25 -9.55
N ASP A 7 38.40 6.17 -8.97
CA ASP A 7 38.12 4.81 -9.41
C ASP A 7 36.63 4.52 -9.22
N VAL A 8 35.84 4.88 -10.24
CA VAL A 8 34.43 4.47 -10.39
C VAL A 8 34.43 3.07 -11.00
N ASN A 9 34.89 2.06 -10.26
CA ASN A 9 34.87 0.67 -10.72
C ASN A 9 34.74 -0.35 -9.58
N ASN A 10 34.07 0.02 -8.49
CA ASN A 10 33.62 -0.97 -7.51
C ASN A 10 32.17 -0.68 -7.13
N ILE A 11 31.27 -0.82 -8.12
CA ILE A 11 29.88 -1.19 -7.84
C ILE A 11 29.96 -2.66 -7.42
N ASP A 12 30.40 -2.88 -6.18
CA ASP A 12 30.03 -4.07 -5.46
C ASP A 12 28.51 -4.14 -5.60
N THR A 13 28.07 -5.11 -6.40
CA THR A 13 26.68 -5.50 -6.51
C THR A 13 26.22 -5.76 -5.09
N ILE A 14 25.56 -4.77 -4.47
CA ILE A 14 24.99 -4.91 -3.14
C ILE A 14 24.10 -6.13 -3.23
N LYS A 15 24.56 -7.24 -2.67
CA LYS A 15 23.82 -8.49 -2.63
C LYS A 15 22.54 -8.19 -1.89
N SER A 16 21.46 -7.96 -2.65
CA SER A 16 20.14 -7.81 -2.07
C SER A 16 19.79 -9.14 -1.42
N ILE A 17 19.53 -9.11 -0.12
CA ILE A 17 19.06 -10.28 0.59
C ILE A 17 17.62 -10.51 0.13
N LEU A 18 17.33 -11.72 -0.34
CA LEU A 18 15.97 -12.20 -0.54
C LEU A 18 15.54 -12.96 0.71
N ILE A 19 14.51 -12.45 1.38
CA ILE A 19 13.88 -13.09 2.54
C ILE A 19 12.56 -13.68 2.07
N GLN A 20 12.39 -15.00 2.21
CA GLN A 20 11.13 -15.68 1.93
C GLN A 20 10.51 -16.19 3.24
N ILE A 21 9.25 -15.84 3.46
CA ILE A 21 8.45 -16.22 4.60
C ILE A 21 7.23 -16.94 4.05
N LYS A 22 7.11 -18.22 4.37
CA LYS A 22 6.13 -19.11 3.76
C LYS A 22 5.41 -19.94 4.82
N ASP A 23 4.12 -20.16 4.63
CA ASP A 23 3.29 -21.03 5.48
C ASP A 23 3.31 -20.62 6.97
N CYS A 24 3.37 -19.31 7.23
CA CYS A 24 3.55 -18.76 8.57
C CYS A 24 2.26 -18.13 9.15
N TYR A 25 2.13 -18.22 10.47
CA TYR A 25 1.05 -17.60 11.24
C TYR A 25 1.61 -16.56 12.20
N PHE A 26 1.17 -15.31 12.08
CA PHE A 26 1.60 -14.18 12.90
C PHE A 26 0.41 -13.62 13.68
N GLU A 27 0.38 -13.84 14.99
CA GLU A 27 -0.63 -13.28 15.90
C GLU A 27 0.03 -12.40 16.97
N ASN A 28 -0.57 -11.23 17.21
CA ASN A 28 -0.17 -10.33 18.31
C ASN A 28 1.31 -9.91 18.26
N ASN A 29 1.84 -9.75 17.05
CA ASN A 29 3.22 -9.34 16.82
C ASN A 29 3.32 -7.82 16.73
N ARG A 30 4.42 -7.27 17.25
CA ARG A 30 4.68 -5.83 17.27
C ARG A 30 5.99 -5.48 16.56
N GLY A 31 5.91 -4.79 15.41
CA GLY A 31 7.08 -4.37 14.63
C GLY A 31 7.89 -5.55 14.10
N LEU A 32 7.56 -6.04 12.89
CA LEU A 32 8.11 -7.32 12.42
C LEU A 32 9.30 -7.18 11.46
N PHE A 33 9.22 -6.32 10.44
CA PHE A 33 10.22 -6.29 9.37
C PHE A 33 10.72 -4.87 9.11
N HIS A 34 12.02 -4.66 9.31
CA HIS A 34 12.72 -3.42 8.99
C HIS A 34 13.84 -3.71 7.99
N LEU A 35 13.67 -3.28 6.74
CA LEU A 35 14.60 -3.54 5.64
C LEU A 35 15.12 -2.23 5.04
N LEU A 36 16.40 -2.21 4.63
CA LEU A 36 17.05 -1.04 4.02
C LEU A 36 17.41 -1.25 2.54
N SER A 37 17.72 -2.48 2.12
CA SER A 37 18.07 -2.84 0.73
C SER A 37 17.86 -4.34 0.52
N SER A 38 16.61 -4.80 0.57
CA SER A 38 16.28 -6.23 0.52
C SER A 38 14.95 -6.47 -0.18
N SER A 39 14.78 -7.70 -0.66
CA SER A 39 13.51 -8.19 -1.18
C SER A 39 12.87 -9.10 -0.15
N ILE A 40 11.57 -8.97 0.05
CA ILE A 40 10.82 -9.85 0.96
C ILE A 40 9.60 -10.42 0.25
N ILE A 41 9.39 -11.72 0.46
CA ILE A 41 8.25 -12.46 -0.07
C ILE A 41 7.48 -13.06 1.11
N PHE A 42 6.20 -12.74 1.19
CA PHE A 42 5.24 -13.40 2.06
C PHE A 42 4.35 -14.30 1.22
N GLU A 43 4.37 -15.61 1.45
CA GLU A 43 3.60 -16.59 0.70
C GLU A 43 2.77 -17.46 1.64
N ASN A 44 1.46 -17.57 1.40
CA ASN A 44 0.57 -18.41 2.20
C ASN A 44 0.66 -18.12 3.72
N CYS A 45 0.70 -16.83 4.07
CA CYS A 45 0.83 -16.38 5.45
C CYS A 45 -0.48 -15.80 5.99
N TYR A 46 -0.68 -15.92 7.30
CA TYR A 46 -1.83 -15.35 8.00
C TYR A 46 -1.34 -14.36 9.07
N PHE A 47 -1.91 -13.14 9.05
CA PHE A 47 -1.55 -12.06 9.96
C PHE A 47 -2.78 -11.56 10.70
N THR A 48 -2.71 -11.52 12.03
CA THR A 48 -3.78 -10.99 12.88
C THR A 48 -3.24 -10.25 14.10
N LYS A 49 -4.03 -9.29 14.60
CA LYS A 49 -3.69 -8.48 15.79
C LYS A 49 -2.29 -7.86 15.71
N ILE A 50 -1.87 -7.45 14.51
CA ILE A 50 -0.58 -6.76 14.32
C ILE A 50 -0.69 -5.35 14.86
N GLU A 51 0.35 -4.89 15.56
CA GLU A 51 0.41 -3.55 16.13
C GLU A 51 1.83 -2.98 15.98
N LYS A 52 2.00 -1.68 16.10
CA LYS A 52 3.34 -1.07 16.14
C LYS A 52 4.01 -1.35 17.48
N ASN A 53 5.32 -1.59 17.45
CA ASN A 53 6.12 -1.58 18.67
C ASN A 53 6.29 -0.13 19.17
N SER A 54 5.85 0.15 20.40
CA SER A 54 5.87 1.49 21.00
C SER A 54 7.28 2.06 21.21
N TYR A 55 8.30 1.20 21.29
CA TYR A 55 9.69 1.60 21.44
C TYR A 55 10.42 1.76 20.11
N ASP A 56 9.76 1.39 19.00
CA ASP A 56 10.36 1.41 17.67
C ASP A 56 10.04 2.72 16.94
N THR A 57 11.06 3.28 16.33
CA THR A 57 10.98 4.46 15.44
C THR A 57 10.42 4.11 14.06
N SER A 58 10.18 2.84 13.77
CA SER A 58 9.60 2.39 12.50
C SER A 58 8.28 3.09 12.20
N ARG A 59 8.05 3.35 10.92
CA ARG A 59 6.84 4.03 10.45
C ARG A 59 5.75 3.07 10.00
N GLY A 60 5.97 1.75 10.06
CA GLY A 60 4.96 0.74 9.73
C GLY A 60 4.87 -0.32 10.82
N ALA A 61 3.67 -0.84 11.09
CA ALA A 61 3.43 -1.82 12.14
C ALA A 61 3.96 -3.23 11.79
N LEU A 62 3.80 -3.65 10.53
CA LEU A 62 4.29 -4.92 10.02
C LEU A 62 5.63 -4.73 9.30
N PHE A 63 5.64 -3.79 8.34
CA PHE A 63 6.77 -3.58 7.45
C PHE A 63 7.17 -2.12 7.43
N HIS A 64 8.46 -1.88 7.58
CA HIS A 64 9.06 -0.58 7.45
C HIS A 64 10.30 -0.64 6.56
N SER A 65 10.39 0.29 5.62
CA SER A 65 11.66 0.67 5.04
C SER A 65 11.85 2.18 5.00
N GLY A 66 13.05 2.62 5.31
CA GLY A 66 13.50 4.00 5.17
C GLY A 66 14.08 4.28 3.78
N TRP A 67 14.51 5.53 3.57
CA TRP A 67 15.13 5.96 2.33
C TRP A 67 16.38 5.15 2.00
N SER A 68 16.37 4.42 0.89
CA SER A 68 17.58 4.00 0.18
C SER A 68 17.73 4.87 -1.07
N SER A 69 18.89 5.52 -1.24
CA SER A 69 19.11 6.50 -2.31
C SER A 69 19.14 5.88 -3.72
N GLU A 70 19.32 4.56 -3.82
CA GLU A 70 19.69 3.94 -5.10
C GLU A 70 18.85 2.73 -5.51
N ASN A 71 18.20 2.02 -4.57
CA ASN A 71 17.52 0.76 -4.89
C ASN A 71 16.06 0.72 -4.41
N PHE A 72 15.21 0.11 -5.25
CA PHE A 72 13.86 -0.23 -4.87
C PHE A 72 13.86 -1.41 -3.90
N ILE A 73 12.97 -1.36 -2.92
CA ILE A 73 12.67 -2.47 -2.03
C ILE A 73 11.52 -3.26 -2.64
N ILE A 74 11.74 -4.55 -2.88
CA ILE A 74 10.74 -5.41 -3.51
C ILE A 74 9.97 -6.12 -2.40
N VAL A 75 8.66 -5.95 -2.39
CA VAL A 75 7.76 -6.64 -1.46
C VAL A 75 6.72 -7.38 -2.29
N ASP A 76 6.74 -8.71 -2.20
CA ASP A 76 5.71 -9.56 -2.81
C ASP A 76 4.88 -10.24 -1.72
N ILE A 77 3.57 -10.03 -1.76
CA ILE A 77 2.60 -10.64 -0.84
C ILE A 77 1.66 -11.50 -1.67
N LYS A 78 1.65 -12.80 -1.42
CA LYS A 78 0.91 -13.77 -2.23
C LYS A 78 0.18 -14.79 -1.37
N ASP A 79 -1.07 -15.06 -1.72
CA ASP A 79 -1.89 -16.09 -1.05
C ASP A 79 -2.05 -15.81 0.47
N CYS A 80 -2.03 -14.54 0.88
CA CYS A 80 -2.02 -14.15 2.29
C CYS A 80 -3.39 -13.69 2.81
N ILE A 81 -3.55 -13.72 4.12
CA ILE A 81 -4.72 -13.16 4.81
C ILE A 81 -4.27 -12.21 5.91
N PHE A 82 -4.80 -11.00 5.89
CA PHE A 82 -4.68 -9.99 6.94
C PHE A 82 -6.05 -9.79 7.55
N GLU A 83 -6.21 -10.15 8.82
CA GLU A 83 -7.52 -10.16 9.46
C GLU A 83 -7.47 -9.63 10.90
N ASN A 84 -8.46 -8.81 11.28
CA ASN A 84 -8.63 -8.30 12.64
C ASN A 84 -7.36 -7.59 13.15
N ILE A 85 -6.86 -6.67 12.32
CA ILE A 85 -5.72 -5.82 12.64
C ILE A 85 -6.27 -4.44 13.00
N ASN A 86 -5.94 -3.93 14.18
CA ASN A 86 -6.35 -2.60 14.61
C ASN A 86 -5.14 -1.86 15.18
N ILE A 87 -4.47 -1.07 14.34
CA ILE A 87 -3.27 -0.31 14.66
C ILE A 87 -3.70 1.03 15.26
N ASN A 88 -3.54 1.19 16.57
CA ASN A 88 -4.00 2.39 17.29
C ASN A 88 -2.96 3.51 17.26
N SER A 89 -1.75 3.24 16.77
CA SER A 89 -0.77 4.28 16.51
C SER A 89 -1.07 4.99 15.18
N ASN A 90 -0.62 6.24 15.07
CA ASN A 90 -0.66 7.01 13.82
C ASN A 90 0.39 6.50 12.80
N THR A 91 0.33 5.20 12.46
CA THR A 91 1.20 4.53 11.50
C THR A 91 0.44 3.50 10.67
N PRO A 92 0.75 3.35 9.38
CA PRO A 92 0.19 2.31 8.53
C PRO A 92 0.65 0.90 8.94
N LEU A 93 0.04 -0.13 8.33
CA LEU A 93 0.51 -1.51 8.42
C LEU A 93 1.86 -1.65 7.68
N ILE A 94 1.95 -1.10 6.48
CA ILE A 94 3.15 -1.11 5.64
C ILE A 94 3.56 0.34 5.38
N HIS A 95 4.79 0.70 5.72
CA HIS A 95 5.39 1.95 5.31
C HIS A 95 6.66 1.66 4.52
N SER A 96 6.79 2.25 3.35
CA SER A 96 8.02 2.13 2.59
C SER A 96 8.31 3.40 1.81
N GLU A 97 9.50 3.94 2.06
CA GLU A 97 10.16 4.79 1.11
C GLU A 97 10.84 3.89 0.08
N GLN A 98 10.38 3.99 -1.15
CA GLN A 98 10.94 3.26 -2.27
C GLN A 98 10.54 1.82 -2.59
N ILE A 99 9.25 1.49 -2.48
CA ILE A 99 8.76 0.14 -2.81
C ILE A 99 8.53 -0.14 -4.31
N MET A 100 8.72 -1.41 -4.70
CA MET A 100 7.97 -2.11 -5.74
C MET A 100 7.11 -3.16 -5.03
N LEU A 101 5.79 -3.01 -5.10
CA LEU A 101 4.86 -3.81 -4.29
C LEU A 101 3.96 -4.64 -5.19
N THR A 102 3.99 -5.96 -5.03
CA THR A 102 3.01 -6.87 -5.62
C THR A 102 2.16 -7.49 -4.53
N ILE A 103 0.84 -7.43 -4.66
CA ILE A 103 -0.11 -8.14 -3.81
C ILE A 103 -1.01 -8.99 -4.69
N ASN A 104 -0.99 -10.30 -4.49
CA ASN A 104 -1.74 -11.26 -5.30
C ASN A 104 -2.54 -12.23 -4.44
N ASN A 105 -3.79 -12.50 -4.84
CA ASN A 105 -4.66 -13.49 -4.19
C ASN A 105 -4.70 -13.32 -2.65
N THR A 106 -4.90 -12.09 -2.19
CA THR A 106 -4.74 -11.73 -0.78
C THR A 106 -5.98 -11.02 -0.26
N THR A 107 -6.37 -11.31 0.98
CA THR A 107 -7.52 -10.68 1.63
C THR A 107 -7.09 -9.78 2.79
N PHE A 108 -7.65 -8.58 2.85
CA PHE A 108 -7.61 -7.67 3.99
C PHE A 108 -9.04 -7.54 4.53
N SER A 109 -9.28 -7.98 5.77
CA SER A 109 -10.61 -7.95 6.38
C SER A 109 -10.56 -7.45 7.82
N ASN A 110 -11.36 -6.44 8.15
CA ASN A 110 -11.35 -5.80 9.48
C ASN A 110 -9.95 -5.26 9.83
N CYS A 111 -9.29 -4.62 8.87
CA CYS A 111 -7.97 -4.03 9.03
C CYS A 111 -8.09 -2.51 9.15
N TYR A 112 -7.76 -1.98 10.32
CA TYR A 112 -7.86 -0.56 10.64
C TYR A 112 -6.52 -0.01 11.13
N SER A 113 -6.31 1.27 10.82
CA SER A 113 -5.20 2.05 11.36
C SER A 113 -5.68 3.46 11.66
N ASP A 114 -5.26 4.01 12.80
CA ASP A 114 -5.48 5.41 13.16
C ASP A 114 -4.73 6.39 12.25
N TYR A 115 -3.77 5.90 11.46
CA TYR A 115 -3.19 6.63 10.33
C TYR A 115 -4.18 6.95 9.21
N GLY A 116 -5.28 6.20 9.14
CA GLY A 116 -6.30 6.29 8.08
C GLY A 116 -6.00 5.46 6.85
N TYR A 117 -4.75 5.01 6.65
CA TYR A 117 -4.33 4.18 5.52
C TYR A 117 -3.57 2.92 5.97
N LEU A 118 -3.75 1.80 5.27
CA LEU A 118 -3.02 0.55 5.54
C LEU A 118 -1.61 0.55 4.96
N ILE A 119 -1.41 1.20 3.81
CA ILE A 119 -0.15 1.20 3.08
C ILE A 119 0.26 2.64 2.74
N ASP A 120 1.43 3.04 3.21
CA ASP A 120 2.05 4.33 2.90
C ASP A 120 3.28 4.12 2.03
N VAL A 121 3.19 4.63 0.81
CA VAL A 121 4.20 4.52 -0.24
C VAL A 121 4.63 5.91 -0.65
N ASN A 122 5.22 6.63 0.29
CA ASN A 122 5.65 8.00 0.05
C ASN A 122 6.98 8.04 -0.71
N LYS A 123 7.10 8.92 -1.72
CA LYS A 123 8.28 8.89 -2.60
C LYS A 123 8.50 10.11 -3.51
N HIS A 124 9.76 10.18 -3.95
CA HIS A 124 10.33 11.12 -4.92
C HIS A 124 10.44 10.60 -6.37
N ARG A 125 10.09 9.33 -6.64
CA ARG A 125 10.14 8.68 -7.97
C ARG A 125 9.00 7.66 -8.13
N TYR A 126 8.62 7.34 -9.37
CA TYR A 126 7.56 6.37 -9.69
C TYR A 126 7.78 5.00 -9.03
N SER A 127 6.90 4.62 -8.09
CA SER A 127 6.77 3.24 -7.58
C SER A 127 5.75 2.47 -8.40
N ASP A 128 6.05 1.21 -8.68
CA ASP A 128 5.08 0.27 -9.26
C ASP A 128 4.39 -0.51 -8.16
N ILE A 129 3.05 -0.44 -8.16
CA ILE A 129 2.18 -1.11 -7.19
C ILE A 129 1.15 -1.91 -7.95
N VAL A 130 1.19 -3.23 -7.78
CA VAL A 130 0.38 -4.18 -8.53
C VAL A 130 -0.48 -4.97 -7.55
N LEU A 131 -1.80 -4.87 -7.70
CA LEU A 131 -2.80 -5.55 -6.90
C LEU A 131 -3.64 -6.42 -7.83
N LYS A 132 -3.63 -7.74 -7.62
CA LYS A 132 -4.36 -8.68 -8.46
C LYS A 132 -5.15 -9.66 -7.61
N ASN A 133 -6.43 -9.83 -7.93
CA ASN A 133 -7.30 -10.74 -7.20
C ASN A 133 -7.25 -10.47 -5.68
N ILE A 134 -7.35 -9.21 -5.27
CA ILE A 134 -7.38 -8.84 -3.84
C ILE A 134 -8.80 -8.57 -3.38
N LYS A 135 -9.03 -8.81 -2.08
CA LYS A 135 -10.28 -8.45 -1.41
C LYS A 135 -9.96 -7.52 -0.25
N VAL A 136 -10.56 -6.34 -0.23
CA VAL A 136 -10.47 -5.38 0.89
C VAL A 136 -11.87 -5.18 1.43
N ILE A 137 -12.10 -5.64 2.66
CA ILE A 137 -13.43 -5.73 3.26
C ILE A 137 -13.40 -5.05 4.62
N ASN A 138 -14.33 -4.13 4.87
CA ASN A 138 -14.50 -3.50 6.18
C ASN A 138 -13.17 -3.02 6.79
N SER A 139 -12.41 -2.24 6.02
CA SER A 139 -11.04 -1.84 6.36
C SER A 139 -10.82 -0.35 6.12
N SER A 140 -9.75 0.21 6.70
CA SER A 140 -9.26 1.56 6.42
C SER A 140 -8.89 1.75 4.94
N SER A 141 -8.60 2.99 4.53
CA SER A 141 -8.21 3.29 3.16
C SER A 141 -6.94 2.52 2.83
N MET A 142 -6.77 2.10 1.59
CA MET A 142 -5.68 1.18 1.28
C MET A 142 -4.35 1.92 1.15
N PHE A 143 -4.31 3.02 0.39
CA PHE A 143 -3.05 3.67 0.02
C PHE A 143 -2.99 5.16 0.30
N THR A 144 -1.80 5.65 0.63
CA THR A 144 -1.41 7.06 0.52
C THR A 144 0.00 7.17 -0.04
N GLY A 145 0.33 8.30 -0.64
CA GLY A 145 1.64 8.55 -1.24
C GLY A 145 1.61 9.61 -2.33
N SER A 146 2.59 9.57 -3.24
CA SER A 146 2.57 10.37 -4.46
C SER A 146 3.44 9.74 -5.54
N TYR A 147 3.21 10.14 -6.80
CA TYR A 147 3.98 9.67 -7.97
C TYR A 147 4.07 8.14 -8.02
N CYS A 148 2.94 7.44 -8.03
CA CYS A 148 2.90 5.98 -8.10
C CYS A 148 2.18 5.52 -9.36
N ARG A 149 2.53 4.33 -9.85
CA ARG A 149 1.80 3.63 -10.90
C ARG A 149 1.08 2.44 -10.27
N PHE A 150 -0.23 2.54 -10.16
CA PHE A 150 -1.09 1.51 -9.62
C PHE A 150 -1.70 0.69 -10.76
N THR A 151 -1.60 -0.63 -10.64
CA THR A 151 -2.37 -1.58 -11.44
C THR A 151 -3.25 -2.39 -10.49
N ILE A 152 -4.57 -2.26 -10.62
CA ILE A 152 -5.56 -2.95 -9.79
C ILE A 152 -6.43 -3.81 -10.71
N GLU A 153 -6.34 -5.13 -10.59
CA GLU A 153 -7.02 -6.06 -11.49
C GLU A 153 -7.80 -7.13 -10.70
N ASP A 154 -8.98 -7.48 -11.20
CA ASP A 154 -9.80 -8.59 -10.70
C ASP A 154 -10.10 -8.51 -9.19
N SER A 155 -10.29 -7.30 -8.66
CA SER A 155 -10.30 -7.04 -7.21
C SER A 155 -11.65 -6.57 -6.69
N ILE A 156 -11.86 -6.68 -5.37
CA ILE A 156 -13.10 -6.27 -4.71
C ILE A 156 -12.77 -5.39 -3.50
N PHE A 157 -13.39 -4.21 -3.44
CA PHE A 157 -13.38 -3.30 -2.31
C PHE A 157 -14.80 -3.18 -1.77
N SER A 158 -15.04 -3.52 -0.50
CA SER A 158 -16.40 -3.57 0.01
C SER A 158 -16.58 -3.14 1.46
N ASN A 159 -17.75 -2.57 1.75
CA ASN A 159 -18.20 -2.20 3.09
C ASN A 159 -17.21 -1.25 3.79
N MET A 160 -16.73 -0.23 3.08
CA MET A 160 -15.74 0.69 3.61
C MET A 160 -16.40 2.03 3.99
N SER A 161 -16.05 2.56 5.16
CA SER A 161 -16.58 3.82 5.69
C SER A 161 -15.45 4.73 6.14
N PHE A 162 -15.43 5.99 5.67
CA PHE A 162 -14.31 6.89 5.90
C PHE A 162 -14.72 8.16 6.64
N LYS A 163 -13.80 8.64 7.50
CA LYS A 163 -13.92 9.92 8.19
C LYS A 163 -13.77 11.07 7.19
N LYS A 164 -14.35 12.23 7.52
CA LYS A 164 -14.39 13.44 6.68
C LYS A 164 -12.99 14.00 6.42
N SER A 165 -12.39 13.67 5.28
CA SER A 165 -11.32 14.42 4.59
C SER A 165 -10.48 13.53 3.66
N VAL A 166 -10.50 12.21 3.83
CA VAL A 166 -9.64 11.28 3.10
C VAL A 166 -10.37 10.53 2.00
N PRO A 167 -9.73 10.30 0.84
CA PRO A 167 -10.24 9.38 -0.17
C PRO A 167 -10.42 7.97 0.37
N ALA A 168 -11.44 7.27 -0.12
CA ALA A 168 -11.80 5.94 0.34
C ALA A 168 -10.77 4.85 0.01
N ILE A 169 -10.19 4.89 -1.18
CA ILE A 169 -9.30 3.81 -1.64
C ILE A 169 -7.85 4.26 -1.58
N SER A 170 -7.56 5.41 -2.18
CA SER A 170 -6.20 5.91 -2.26
C SER A 170 -6.12 7.42 -2.26
N ASN A 171 -5.22 7.96 -1.44
CA ASN A 171 -4.85 9.37 -1.43
C ASN A 171 -3.51 9.65 -2.14
N SER A 172 -3.08 8.79 -3.06
CA SER A 172 -1.81 9.03 -3.75
C SER A 172 -1.94 10.08 -4.85
N LYS A 173 -1.26 11.22 -4.71
CA LYS A 173 -1.26 12.35 -5.64
C LYS A 173 -0.37 12.11 -6.86
N TYR A 174 -0.63 12.80 -7.98
CA TYR A 174 0.19 12.74 -9.21
C TYR A 174 0.49 11.31 -9.67
N SER A 175 -0.46 10.41 -9.42
CA SER A 175 -0.30 8.98 -9.63
C SER A 175 -1.12 8.55 -10.84
N ILE A 176 -0.76 7.42 -11.43
CA ILE A 176 -1.45 6.84 -12.57
C ILE A 176 -2.08 5.53 -12.10
N TYR A 177 -3.38 5.39 -12.31
CA TYR A 177 -4.13 4.19 -11.96
C TYR A 177 -4.63 3.52 -13.23
N THR A 178 -4.35 2.22 -13.34
CA THR A 178 -5.01 1.32 -14.28
C THR A 178 -5.85 0.34 -13.48
N ILE A 179 -7.17 0.41 -13.61
CA ILE A 179 -8.11 -0.37 -12.81
C ILE A 179 -8.98 -1.19 -13.76
N LYS A 180 -8.91 -2.53 -13.65
CA LYS A 180 -9.62 -3.47 -14.52
C LYS A 180 -10.41 -4.49 -13.73
N ASN A 181 -11.58 -4.89 -14.24
CA ASN A 181 -12.38 -5.98 -13.69
C ASN A 181 -12.59 -5.88 -12.17
N THR A 182 -12.74 -4.66 -11.66
CA THR A 182 -12.72 -4.38 -10.22
C THR A 182 -14.08 -3.87 -9.78
N GLU A 183 -14.50 -4.29 -8.60
CA GLU A 183 -15.79 -3.94 -8.03
C GLU A 183 -15.64 -3.16 -6.71
N PHE A 184 -16.38 -2.06 -6.60
CA PHE A 184 -16.45 -1.22 -5.42
C PHE A 184 -17.89 -1.25 -4.90
N ASN A 185 -18.09 -1.77 -3.69
CA ASN A 185 -19.41 -2.09 -3.14
C ASN A 185 -19.64 -1.48 -1.77
N ASN A 186 -20.79 -0.85 -1.56
CA ASN A 186 -21.21 -0.33 -0.26
C ASN A 186 -20.12 0.57 0.36
N ILE A 187 -19.67 1.57 -0.41
CA ILE A 187 -18.61 2.48 0.02
C ILE A 187 -19.25 3.81 0.41
N TYR A 188 -19.01 4.23 1.64
CA TYR A 188 -19.41 5.53 2.15
C TYR A 188 -18.24 6.50 2.09
N VAL A 189 -18.29 7.43 1.14
CA VAL A 189 -17.20 8.37 0.87
C VAL A 189 -17.47 9.73 1.53
N GLY A 190 -16.55 10.11 2.42
CA GLY A 190 -16.52 11.45 3.00
C GLY A 190 -15.94 12.50 2.06
N ASN A 191 -15.15 12.10 1.08
CA ASN A 191 -14.53 12.95 0.07
C ASN A 191 -14.71 12.28 -1.31
N SER A 192 -13.63 11.75 -1.90
CA SER A 192 -13.62 11.03 -3.18
C SER A 192 -13.31 9.54 -3.00
N LEU A 193 -13.44 8.73 -4.07
CA LEU A 193 -12.94 7.35 -4.06
C LEU A 193 -11.40 7.30 -4.14
N PHE A 194 -10.82 8.16 -4.98
CA PHE A 194 -9.39 8.31 -5.20
C PHE A 194 -9.00 9.79 -5.18
N ASN A 195 -7.73 10.10 -4.95
CA ASN A 195 -7.23 11.46 -5.04
C ASN A 195 -7.47 12.09 -6.42
N GLU A 196 -7.97 13.31 -6.47
CA GLU A 196 -8.35 14.01 -7.71
C GLU A 196 -7.17 14.48 -8.57
N GLU A 197 -5.97 14.57 -8.02
CA GLU A 197 -4.75 14.98 -8.75
C GLU A 197 -4.07 13.80 -9.47
N SER A 198 -4.82 12.76 -9.79
CA SER A 198 -4.31 11.53 -10.42
C SER A 198 -4.99 11.24 -11.75
N THR A 199 -4.31 10.44 -12.57
CA THR A 199 -4.83 9.97 -13.86
C THR A 199 -5.39 8.57 -13.71
N PHE A 200 -6.53 8.29 -14.35
CA PHE A 200 -7.23 7.02 -14.23
C PHE A 200 -7.56 6.40 -15.58
N ILE A 201 -7.31 5.11 -15.70
CA ILE A 201 -7.73 4.26 -16.82
C ILE A 201 -8.60 3.16 -16.23
N PHE A 202 -9.89 3.16 -16.58
CA PHE A 202 -10.87 2.18 -16.10
C PHE A 202 -11.28 1.22 -17.22
N SER A 203 -11.38 -0.07 -16.91
CA SER A 203 -11.93 -1.08 -17.83
C SER A 203 -12.76 -2.10 -17.07
N ASN A 204 -14.05 -2.26 -17.41
CA ASN A 204 -14.95 -3.19 -16.72
C ASN A 204 -14.96 -3.00 -15.18
N VAL A 205 -15.18 -1.76 -14.74
CA VAL A 205 -15.27 -1.41 -13.31
C VAL A 205 -16.72 -1.23 -12.91
N LYS A 206 -17.09 -1.79 -11.77
CA LYS A 206 -18.44 -1.73 -11.20
C LYS A 206 -18.44 -0.92 -9.91
N LEU A 207 -19.37 0.02 -9.81
CA LEU A 207 -19.61 0.82 -8.61
C LEU A 207 -21.03 0.54 -8.15
N ASN A 208 -21.19 -0.13 -7.00
CA ASN A 208 -22.50 -0.44 -6.44
C ASN A 208 -22.64 0.19 -5.05
N ASN A 209 -23.77 0.87 -4.80
CA ASN A 209 -24.10 1.46 -3.50
C ASN A 209 -23.00 2.38 -2.96
N ILE A 210 -22.54 3.32 -3.78
CA ILE A 210 -21.60 4.36 -3.36
C ILE A 210 -22.40 5.54 -2.82
N THR A 211 -22.17 5.91 -1.55
CA THR A 211 -22.85 7.02 -0.88
C THR A 211 -21.86 8.13 -0.59
N THR A 212 -22.13 9.36 -1.06
CA THR A 212 -21.35 10.56 -0.76
C THR A 212 -22.07 11.41 0.29
N ILE A 213 -21.31 12.13 1.13
CA ILE A 213 -21.89 13.01 2.17
C ILE A 213 -21.53 14.48 2.08
N LEU A 214 -20.74 14.87 1.09
CA LEU A 214 -20.42 16.27 0.85
C LEU A 214 -21.08 16.74 -0.45
N ASN A 215 -21.71 17.91 -0.38
CA ASN A 215 -22.52 18.49 -1.46
C ASN A 215 -21.69 19.06 -2.63
N HIS A 216 -20.35 18.98 -2.60
CA HIS A 216 -19.45 19.70 -3.51
C HIS A 216 -18.29 18.86 -4.08
N PHE A 217 -18.44 17.54 -4.25
CA PHE A 217 -17.32 16.72 -4.76
C PHE A 217 -17.73 15.78 -5.89
N TYR A 218 -16.85 15.67 -6.88
CA TYR A 218 -16.92 14.68 -7.95
C TYR A 218 -16.44 13.33 -7.41
N ILE A 219 -17.24 12.28 -7.57
CA ILE A 219 -16.86 10.91 -7.18
C ILE A 219 -15.66 10.41 -8.00
N LEU A 220 -15.63 10.81 -9.28
CA LEU A 220 -14.58 10.52 -10.25
C LEU A 220 -14.39 11.75 -11.15
N HIS A 221 -13.17 12.26 -11.25
CA HIS A 221 -12.78 13.23 -12.28
C HIS A 221 -12.25 12.43 -13.47
N ILE A 222 -13.08 12.25 -14.50
CA ILE A 222 -12.68 11.54 -15.73
C ILE A 222 -12.32 12.61 -16.77
N ILE A 223 -11.03 12.75 -17.06
CA ILE A 223 -10.55 13.52 -18.21
C ILE A 223 -10.53 12.54 -19.38
N MET A 224 -11.45 12.72 -20.33
CA MET A 224 -11.49 11.95 -21.60
C MET A 224 -10.55 12.56 -22.63
#